data_AF-A0A4S8K516-F1
#
_entry.id   AF-A0A4S8K516-F1
#
_cell.length_a   1.000
_cell.length_b   1.000
_cell.length_c   1.000
_cell.angle_alpha   90.00
_cell.angle_beta   90.00
_cell.angle_gamma   90.00
#
_symmetry.space_group_name_H-M   'P 1'
#
loop_
_entity.id
_entity.type
_entity.pdbx_description
1 polymer ?
#
loop_
_entity_poly.entity_id
_entity_poly.type
_entity_poly.pdbx_seq_one_letter_code
_entity_poly.pdbx_strand_id
1 'polypeptide(L)'
;MAAHGSARQGMMVWILALATFLSCAVAVAGTGTGRLEAKQRLEVQRHLRRLNKQAVKSIESPDGDIIDCVHLSLQPAFDHPFLKNHTIQMRPAFHPEGLLFDEREVASQKRTPSIAQLWHRKGRCPENTIPIRRTKRDDVLRASSVKRYGRKKHRSIPNPMSVDPDLLNENGHQHAIAYVEGDTYYGAKATMNVWEPKIQQANEFSLSQLWILGGSFGADLNSIEAGWQVSPDLYGDNNTRLFTYWTSDSYEATGCYNLLCSGFIQVNSEIAMGATIYPISKYGGSQYDISILVWKDPKEGHWWMQFGNGYVLGYWPSFLFSYLEDSATMIEWGGEVVNSEPDGEHTSTAMGSGHFPGEGFGKASYFRNVQIVDGSNNLRPPSEFGTFTEQSSCYDVQTGDGGHWGHYFYYGGPGRNSNCP
;
A
#
# COMPACT_ATOMS: atom_id res chain seq x y z
N MET A 1 -51.07 -52.19 50.17
CA MET A 1 -49.85 -51.35 50.18
C MET A 1 -48.68 -52.28 49.92
N ALA A 2 -47.83 -52.16 48.90
CA ALA A 2 -47.59 -51.11 47.94
C ALA A 2 -47.09 -51.78 46.64
N ALA A 3 -47.60 -51.33 45.50
CA ALA A 3 -47.05 -51.63 44.18
C ALA A 3 -46.19 -50.42 43.78
N HIS A 4 -44.88 -50.46 44.02
CA HIS A 4 -43.94 -49.46 43.50
C HIS A 4 -42.53 -50.07 43.37
N GLY A 5 -42.36 -50.91 42.36
CA GLY A 5 -41.06 -51.51 42.05
C GLY A 5 -40.93 -51.76 40.54
N SER A 6 -40.94 -50.70 39.74
CA SER A 6 -40.60 -50.82 38.30
C SER A 6 -40.19 -49.49 37.66
N ALA A 7 -40.70 -48.34 38.16
CA ALA A 7 -40.42 -47.04 37.52
C ALA A 7 -38.99 -46.49 37.73
N ARG A 8 -38.26 -46.93 38.77
CA ARG A 8 -36.93 -46.37 39.11
C ARG A 8 -35.79 -46.86 38.21
N GLN A 9 -35.86 -48.08 37.68
CA GLN A 9 -34.80 -48.61 36.82
C GLN A 9 -34.86 -48.03 35.40
N GLY A 10 -36.07 -47.82 34.84
CA GLY A 10 -36.21 -47.19 33.52
C GLY A 10 -35.66 -45.76 33.49
N MET A 11 -35.99 -44.94 34.49
CA MET A 11 -35.60 -43.53 34.52
C MET A 11 -34.07 -43.32 34.65
N MET A 12 -33.39 -44.23 35.35
CA MET A 12 -31.93 -44.18 35.54
C MET A 12 -31.19 -44.56 34.25
N VAL A 13 -31.73 -45.48 33.45
CA VAL A 13 -31.19 -45.83 32.12
C VAL A 13 -31.37 -44.69 31.13
N TRP A 14 -32.51 -43.98 31.17
CA TRP A 14 -32.74 -42.80 30.32
C TRP A 14 -31.81 -41.64 30.65
N ILE A 15 -31.52 -41.38 31.93
CA ILE A 15 -30.59 -40.32 32.36
C ILE A 15 -29.15 -40.65 31.95
N LEU A 16 -28.71 -41.91 32.10
CA LEU A 16 -27.39 -42.35 31.64
C LEU A 16 -27.27 -42.29 30.11
N ALA A 17 -28.32 -42.65 29.38
CA ALA A 17 -28.35 -42.51 27.92
C ALA A 17 -28.33 -41.03 27.49
N LEU A 18 -29.10 -40.14 28.13
CA LEU A 18 -29.06 -38.72 27.83
C LEU A 18 -27.67 -38.11 28.12
N ALA A 19 -27.03 -38.51 29.22
CA ALA A 19 -25.70 -38.05 29.60
C ALA A 19 -24.60 -38.54 28.64
N THR A 20 -24.71 -39.76 28.11
CA THR A 20 -23.78 -40.27 27.09
C THR A 20 -24.02 -39.67 25.71
N PHE A 21 -25.28 -39.36 25.35
CA PHE A 21 -25.59 -38.59 24.15
C PHE A 21 -25.10 -37.14 24.24
N LEU A 22 -25.23 -36.48 25.40
CA LEU A 22 -24.69 -35.13 25.63
C LEU A 22 -23.16 -35.13 25.60
N SER A 23 -22.49 -36.13 26.20
CA SER A 23 -21.03 -36.23 26.17
C SER A 23 -20.48 -36.55 24.78
N CYS A 24 -21.18 -37.38 23.99
CA CYS A 24 -20.86 -37.60 22.58
C CYS A 24 -21.07 -36.33 21.74
N ALA A 25 -22.13 -35.55 21.97
CA ALA A 25 -22.36 -34.30 21.26
C ALA A 25 -21.25 -33.25 21.57
N VAL A 26 -20.79 -33.16 22.81
CA VAL A 26 -19.68 -32.27 23.21
C VAL A 26 -18.34 -32.75 22.62
N ALA A 27 -18.09 -34.06 22.57
CA ALA A 27 -16.89 -34.62 21.93
C ALA A 27 -16.88 -34.43 20.39
N VAL A 28 -18.04 -34.53 19.74
CA VAL A 28 -18.18 -34.26 18.30
C VAL A 28 -18.05 -32.76 17.98
N ALA A 29 -18.53 -31.88 18.86
CA ALA A 29 -18.32 -30.43 18.73
C ALA A 29 -16.84 -30.02 18.92
N GLY A 30 -16.12 -30.63 19.86
CA GLY A 30 -14.70 -30.34 20.12
C GLY A 30 -13.72 -30.87 19.07
N THR A 31 -14.06 -31.93 18.33
CA THR A 31 -13.23 -32.46 17.23
C THR A 31 -13.35 -31.65 15.95
N GLY A 32 -14.50 -31.03 15.71
CA GLY A 32 -14.74 -30.14 14.56
C GLY A 32 -13.92 -28.85 14.63
N THR A 33 -13.92 -28.18 15.78
CA THR A 33 -13.18 -26.92 16.00
C THR A 33 -11.66 -27.13 15.96
N GLY A 34 -11.15 -28.17 16.61
CA GLY A 34 -9.71 -28.51 16.55
C GLY A 34 -9.21 -28.85 15.13
N ARG A 35 -10.05 -29.49 14.30
CA ARG A 35 -9.72 -29.79 12.90
C ARG A 35 -9.70 -28.53 12.02
N LEU A 36 -10.62 -27.59 12.26
CA LEU A 36 -10.67 -26.29 11.57
C LEU A 36 -9.44 -25.44 11.89
N GLU A 37 -9.06 -25.33 13.17
CA GLU A 37 -7.86 -24.62 13.60
C GLU A 37 -6.58 -25.24 13.02
N ALA A 38 -6.47 -26.57 13.01
CA ALA A 38 -5.33 -27.27 12.43
C ALA A 38 -5.21 -27.00 10.91
N LYS A 39 -6.34 -26.98 10.19
CA LYS A 39 -6.37 -26.66 8.75
C LYS A 39 -5.92 -25.22 8.50
N GLN A 40 -6.44 -24.26 9.26
CA GLN A 40 -6.05 -22.85 9.15
C GLN A 40 -4.56 -22.65 9.46
N ARG A 41 -4.03 -23.29 10.50
CA ARG A 41 -2.59 -23.26 10.85
C ARG A 41 -1.73 -23.76 9.69
N LEU A 42 -2.11 -24.87 9.06
CA LEU A 42 -1.38 -25.44 7.92
C LEU A 42 -1.44 -24.52 6.70
N GLU A 43 -2.60 -23.89 6.44
CA GLU A 43 -2.77 -22.93 5.35
C GLU A 43 -1.89 -21.70 5.53
N VAL A 44 -1.90 -21.11 6.73
CA VAL A 44 -1.03 -19.99 7.09
C VAL A 44 0.44 -20.37 6.97
N GLN A 45 0.84 -21.53 7.49
CA GLN A 45 2.23 -21.99 7.40
C GLN A 45 2.68 -22.17 5.94
N ARG A 46 1.82 -22.73 5.08
CA ARG A 46 2.12 -22.89 3.65
C ARG A 46 2.27 -21.54 2.96
N HIS A 47 1.39 -20.59 3.28
CA HIS A 47 1.45 -19.24 2.73
C HIS A 47 2.72 -18.49 3.16
N LEU A 48 3.09 -18.55 4.44
CA LEU A 48 4.31 -17.95 4.96
C LEU A 48 5.57 -18.54 4.29
N ARG A 49 5.61 -19.85 4.03
CA ARG A 49 6.74 -20.47 3.31
C ARG A 49 6.88 -19.97 1.87
N ARG A 50 5.78 -19.55 1.24
CA ARG A 50 5.81 -18.96 -0.11
C ARG A 50 6.34 -17.53 -0.08
N LEU A 51 5.88 -16.72 0.88
CA LEU A 51 6.25 -15.31 1.03
C LEU A 51 7.67 -15.12 1.55
N ASN A 52 8.01 -15.78 2.66
CA ASN A 52 9.29 -15.64 3.32
C ASN A 52 10.33 -16.55 2.64
N LYS A 53 11.02 -15.99 1.65
CA LYS A 53 12.11 -16.65 0.93
C LYS A 53 13.31 -16.87 1.85
N GLN A 54 14.20 -17.79 1.46
CA GLN A 54 15.40 -18.09 2.24
C GLN A 54 16.31 -16.86 2.29
N ALA A 55 16.52 -16.34 3.49
CA ALA A 55 17.40 -15.21 3.74
C ALA A 55 18.88 -15.64 3.74
N VAL A 56 19.72 -14.85 3.07
CA VAL A 56 21.19 -14.91 3.20
C VAL A 56 21.63 -14.27 4.52
N LYS A 57 20.89 -13.24 4.95
CA LYS A 57 21.10 -12.48 6.17
C LYS A 57 19.77 -11.92 6.65
N SER A 58 19.54 -11.88 7.96
CA SER A 58 18.39 -11.20 8.57
C SER A 58 18.87 -10.02 9.42
N ILE A 59 18.13 -8.92 9.41
CA ILE A 59 18.43 -7.72 10.19
C ILE A 59 17.20 -7.39 11.03
N GLU A 60 17.36 -7.39 12.35
CA GLU A 60 16.32 -6.96 13.28
C GLU A 60 16.33 -5.43 13.39
N SER A 61 15.25 -4.80 12.97
CA SER A 61 15.05 -3.36 12.99
C SER A 61 14.59 -2.89 14.39
N PRO A 62 14.88 -1.63 14.79
CA PRO A 62 14.46 -1.10 16.10
C PRO A 62 12.94 -1.10 16.37
N ASP A 63 12.11 -1.10 15.33
CA ASP A 63 10.64 -1.20 15.39
C ASP A 63 10.12 -2.65 15.50
N GLY A 64 11.02 -3.65 15.59
CA GLY A 64 10.66 -5.06 15.73
C GLY A 64 10.37 -5.76 14.40
N ASP A 65 10.60 -5.10 13.27
CA ASP A 65 10.64 -5.75 11.97
C ASP A 65 11.89 -6.59 11.78
N ILE A 66 11.77 -7.64 10.97
CA ILE A 66 12.91 -8.40 10.48
C ILE A 66 13.00 -8.19 8.97
N ILE A 67 14.13 -7.66 8.51
CA ILE A 67 14.43 -7.51 7.09
C ILE A 67 15.32 -8.68 6.66
N ASP A 68 14.79 -9.51 5.78
CA ASP A 68 15.47 -10.64 5.18
C ASP A 68 16.13 -10.21 3.86
N CYS A 69 17.45 -10.32 3.81
CA CYS A 69 18.21 -10.12 2.58
C CYS A 69 18.15 -11.39 1.75
N VAL A 70 17.39 -11.36 0.67
CA VAL A 70 17.13 -12.52 -0.20
C VAL A 70 17.90 -12.35 -1.49
N HIS A 71 18.56 -13.40 -1.97
CA HIS A 71 19.28 -13.35 -3.24
C HIS A 71 18.35 -12.91 -4.39
N LEU A 72 18.83 -12.05 -5.28
CA LEU A 72 18.05 -11.44 -6.36
C LEU A 72 17.19 -12.45 -7.12
N SER A 73 17.76 -13.60 -7.50
CA SER A 73 17.10 -14.65 -8.27
C SER A 73 16.08 -15.51 -7.50
N LEU A 74 15.96 -15.32 -6.18
CA LEU A 74 15.07 -16.11 -5.31
C LEU A 74 13.86 -15.30 -4.80
N GLN A 75 13.72 -14.05 -5.26
CA GLN A 75 12.65 -13.16 -4.81
C GLN A 75 11.24 -13.62 -5.23
N PRO A 76 10.18 -13.16 -4.55
CA PRO A 76 8.80 -13.55 -4.85
C PRO A 76 8.34 -13.32 -6.29
N ALA A 77 8.94 -12.36 -7.01
CA ALA A 77 8.62 -12.07 -8.41
C ALA A 77 8.65 -13.32 -9.31
N PHE A 78 9.59 -14.25 -9.07
CA PHE A 78 9.80 -15.43 -9.90
C PHE A 78 8.85 -16.60 -9.62
N ASP A 79 7.94 -16.44 -8.64
CA ASP A 79 6.80 -17.36 -8.51
C ASP A 79 5.79 -17.17 -9.66
N HIS A 80 5.88 -16.06 -10.42
CA HIS A 80 5.04 -15.83 -11.59
C HIS A 80 5.39 -16.81 -12.73
N PRO A 81 4.41 -17.50 -13.35
CA PRO A 81 4.67 -18.48 -14.40
C PRO A 81 5.49 -17.94 -15.57
N PHE A 82 5.24 -16.70 -16.00
CA PHE A 82 5.96 -16.06 -17.10
C PHE A 82 7.33 -15.47 -16.72
N LEU A 83 7.69 -15.42 -15.43
CA LEU A 83 8.98 -14.88 -14.97
C LEU A 83 10.04 -15.94 -14.64
N LYS A 84 9.73 -17.23 -14.74
CA LYS A 84 10.65 -18.31 -14.32
C LYS A 84 12.03 -18.27 -14.97
N ASN A 85 12.11 -17.81 -16.22
CA ASN A 85 13.36 -17.70 -17.00
C ASN A 85 13.68 -16.24 -17.35
N HIS A 86 13.11 -15.29 -16.62
CA HIS A 86 13.30 -13.87 -16.89
C HIS A 86 14.74 -13.45 -16.61
N THR A 87 15.33 -12.69 -17.52
CA THR A 87 16.66 -12.11 -17.32
C THR A 87 16.53 -10.79 -16.58
N ILE A 88 17.08 -10.72 -15.37
CA ILE A 88 16.97 -9.53 -14.53
C ILE A 88 17.73 -8.36 -15.18
N GLN A 89 17.00 -7.31 -15.54
CA GLN A 89 17.58 -6.02 -15.85
C GLN A 89 18.01 -5.33 -14.55
N MET A 90 19.29 -5.01 -14.39
CA MET A 90 19.81 -4.37 -13.17
C MET A 90 19.65 -2.85 -13.17
N ARG A 91 19.38 -2.26 -14.33
CA ARG A 91 19.13 -0.82 -14.50
C ARG A 91 18.26 -0.58 -15.73
N PRO A 92 17.49 0.51 -15.76
CA PRO A 92 16.79 0.96 -16.97
C PRO A 92 17.79 1.34 -18.06
N ALA A 93 17.38 1.24 -19.32
CA ALA A 93 18.15 1.72 -20.44
C ALA A 93 18.21 3.25 -20.47
N PHE A 94 17.09 3.90 -20.15
CA PHE A 94 16.97 5.36 -20.12
C PHE A 94 16.25 5.84 -18.85
N HIS A 95 16.78 6.90 -18.24
CA HIS A 95 16.06 7.69 -17.26
C HIS A 95 15.39 8.87 -17.97
N PRO A 96 14.26 9.38 -17.46
CA PRO A 96 13.64 10.57 -18.03
C PRO A 96 14.57 11.79 -17.94
N GLU A 97 14.66 12.55 -19.03
CA GLU A 97 15.41 13.81 -19.08
C GLU A 97 14.54 14.97 -18.59
N GLY A 98 15.07 15.98 -17.90
CA GLY A 98 14.25 17.13 -17.53
C GLY A 98 14.90 18.08 -16.54
N LEU A 99 14.28 19.26 -16.41
CA LEU A 99 14.69 20.30 -15.46
C LEU A 99 14.64 19.72 -14.05
N LEU A 100 15.82 19.40 -13.50
CA LEU A 100 16.03 19.30 -12.07
C LEU A 100 15.77 20.71 -11.52
N PHE A 101 14.52 21.03 -11.14
CA PHE A 101 14.25 22.23 -10.35
C PHE A 101 15.20 22.20 -9.15
N ASP A 102 16.06 23.21 -9.06
CA ASP A 102 17.32 23.28 -8.31
C ASP A 102 17.45 22.33 -7.09
N GLU A 103 17.92 21.11 -7.33
CA GLU A 103 18.55 20.30 -6.29
C GLU A 103 19.93 20.90 -5.89
N ARG A 104 20.43 21.87 -6.65
CA ARG A 104 21.75 22.50 -6.44
C ARG A 104 21.77 23.56 -5.35
N GLU A 105 20.66 24.21 -5.01
CA GLU A 105 20.64 25.25 -3.95
C GLU A 105 20.31 24.72 -2.55
N VAL A 106 19.62 23.57 -2.44
CA VAL A 106 19.46 22.86 -1.15
C VAL A 106 20.78 22.19 -0.72
N ALA A 107 21.75 22.04 -1.64
CA ALA A 107 23.09 21.53 -1.35
C ALA A 107 23.93 22.42 -0.39
N SER A 108 23.46 23.63 -0.07
CA SER A 108 24.08 24.53 0.91
C SER A 108 23.70 24.22 2.37
N GLN A 109 22.69 23.38 2.60
CA GLN A 109 22.43 22.81 3.92
C GLN A 109 23.11 21.43 3.98
N LYS A 110 24.03 21.28 4.93
CA LYS A 110 24.75 20.04 5.29
C LYS A 110 23.94 18.81 4.88
N ARG A 111 24.54 17.88 4.10
CA ARG A 111 24.06 16.50 3.88
C ARG A 111 23.63 15.87 5.22
N THR A 112 22.42 16.17 5.66
CA THR A 112 21.73 15.48 6.72
C THR A 112 21.41 14.10 6.17
N PRO A 113 21.47 13.04 6.99
CA PRO A 113 21.34 11.68 6.49
C PRO A 113 20.00 11.59 5.77
N SER A 114 20.05 11.41 4.44
CA SER A 114 18.86 11.29 3.60
C SER A 114 17.99 10.22 4.22
N ILE A 115 16.74 10.56 4.54
CA ILE A 115 15.72 9.67 5.12
C ILE A 115 15.95 8.24 4.65
N ALA A 116 16.28 7.37 5.60
CA ALA A 116 16.74 6.01 5.34
C ALA A 116 16.05 5.13 6.39
N GLN A 117 15.30 4.16 5.89
CA GLN A 117 14.34 3.37 6.66
C GLN A 117 14.93 2.86 7.98
N LEU A 118 14.11 2.74 9.04
CA LEU A 118 14.61 2.58 10.41
C LEU A 118 15.58 1.39 10.61
N TRP A 119 15.41 0.31 9.84
CA TRP A 119 16.27 -0.87 9.85
C TRP A 119 17.73 -0.58 9.47
N HIS A 120 17.98 0.54 8.78
CA HIS A 120 19.30 1.02 8.43
C HIS A 120 20.20 1.31 9.63
N ARG A 121 19.62 1.51 10.82
CA ARG A 121 20.39 1.67 12.06
C ARG A 121 21.09 0.38 12.51
N LYS A 122 20.66 -0.77 11.95
CA LYS A 122 21.10 -2.11 12.37
C LYS A 122 21.88 -2.83 11.28
N GLY A 123 21.93 -2.28 10.06
CA GLY A 123 22.81 -2.75 9.00
C GLY A 123 22.31 -2.43 7.61
N ARG A 124 22.90 -3.11 6.62
CA ARG A 124 22.50 -3.14 5.21
C ARG A 124 22.50 -4.58 4.69
N CYS A 125 21.75 -4.80 3.62
CA CYS A 125 21.81 -6.04 2.86
C CYS A 125 23.06 -6.08 1.98
N PRO A 126 23.69 -7.25 1.80
CA PRO A 126 24.84 -7.39 0.92
C PRO A 126 24.45 -7.20 -0.55
N GLU A 127 25.44 -6.96 -1.40
CA GLU A 127 25.26 -6.94 -2.86
C GLU A 127 24.62 -8.24 -3.36
N ASN A 128 23.94 -8.16 -4.51
CA ASN A 128 23.20 -9.26 -5.12
C ASN A 128 22.03 -9.81 -4.29
N THR A 129 21.57 -9.06 -3.29
CA THR A 129 20.36 -9.36 -2.52
C THR A 129 19.39 -8.19 -2.52
N ILE A 130 18.13 -8.47 -2.21
CA ILE A 130 17.10 -7.47 -1.95
C ILE A 130 16.60 -7.60 -0.51
N PRO A 131 16.33 -6.48 0.19
CA PRO A 131 15.71 -6.51 1.50
C PRO A 131 14.19 -6.76 1.38
N ILE A 132 13.70 -7.78 2.08
CA ILE A 132 12.27 -8.11 2.15
C ILE A 132 11.84 -8.07 3.63
N ARG A 133 10.80 -7.31 3.96
CA ARG A 133 10.20 -7.36 5.30
C ARG A 133 9.56 -8.74 5.51
N ARG A 134 10.01 -9.47 6.53
CA ARG A 134 9.46 -10.79 6.87
C ARG A 134 7.99 -10.67 7.27
N THR A 135 7.13 -11.44 6.61
CA THR A 135 5.73 -11.56 6.99
C THR A 135 5.59 -12.45 8.24
N LYS A 136 4.90 -11.94 9.26
CA LYS A 136 4.62 -12.70 10.50
C LYS A 136 3.31 -13.47 10.40
N ARG A 137 3.13 -14.46 11.27
CA ARG A 137 1.88 -15.23 11.35
C ARG A 137 0.68 -14.33 11.63
N ASP A 138 0.84 -13.39 12.56
CA ASP A 138 -0.23 -12.48 12.96
C ASP A 138 -0.61 -11.52 11.83
N ASP A 139 0.34 -11.20 10.92
CA ASP A 139 0.04 -10.40 9.73
C ASP A 139 -0.98 -11.08 8.83
N VAL A 140 -0.79 -12.38 8.59
CA VAL A 140 -1.70 -13.17 7.75
C VAL A 140 -3.06 -13.40 8.44
N LEU A 141 -3.08 -13.47 9.77
CA LEU A 141 -4.30 -13.73 10.54
C LEU A 141 -5.20 -12.50 10.70
N ARG A 142 -4.68 -11.27 10.54
CA ARG A 142 -5.50 -10.05 10.51
C ARG A 142 -6.37 -9.97 9.25
N ALA A 143 -5.84 -10.45 8.12
CA ALA A 143 -6.61 -10.51 6.89
C ALA A 143 -7.82 -11.46 7.00
N SER A 144 -8.91 -11.10 6.32
CA SER A 144 -10.14 -11.91 6.31
C SER A 144 -9.96 -13.35 5.81
N SER A 145 -8.91 -13.60 5.01
CA SER A 145 -8.47 -14.94 4.64
C SER A 145 -7.00 -14.93 4.21
N VAL A 146 -6.35 -16.10 4.29
CA VAL A 146 -4.96 -16.28 3.86
C VAL A 146 -4.75 -15.89 2.39
N LYS A 147 -5.75 -16.13 1.53
CA LYS A 147 -5.69 -15.77 0.11
C LYS A 147 -5.80 -14.26 -0.14
N ARG A 148 -6.42 -13.52 0.79
CA ARG A 148 -6.64 -12.07 0.68
C ARG A 148 -5.53 -11.26 1.34
N TYR A 149 -4.62 -11.86 2.10
CA TYR A 149 -3.50 -11.14 2.69
C TYR A 149 -2.67 -10.43 1.59
N GLY A 150 -2.46 -9.13 1.76
CA GLY A 150 -1.76 -8.28 0.80
C GLY A 150 -2.58 -7.82 -0.41
N ARG A 151 -3.86 -8.16 -0.53
CA ARG A 151 -4.73 -7.74 -1.64
C ARG A 151 -5.77 -6.72 -1.17
N LYS A 152 -6.10 -5.73 -2.00
CA LYS A 152 -7.23 -4.82 -1.74
C LYS A 152 -8.55 -5.58 -1.89
N LYS A 153 -9.58 -5.20 -1.10
CA LYS A 153 -10.87 -5.91 -1.04
C LYS A 153 -11.86 -5.47 -2.12
N HIS A 154 -11.76 -4.22 -2.61
CA HIS A 154 -12.65 -3.58 -3.58
C HIS A 154 -11.91 -2.48 -4.38
N ARG A 155 -12.60 -1.87 -5.35
CA ARG A 155 -12.10 -0.73 -6.15
C ARG A 155 -11.85 0.46 -5.24
N SER A 156 -10.61 0.94 -5.25
CA SER A 156 -10.16 2.02 -4.36
C SER A 156 -9.63 3.23 -5.12
N ILE A 157 -9.74 3.25 -6.46
CA ILE A 157 -9.30 4.39 -7.27
C ILE A 157 -10.51 5.30 -7.46
N PRO A 158 -10.40 6.60 -7.14
CA PRO A 158 -11.46 7.55 -7.43
C PRO A 158 -11.65 7.65 -8.94
N ASN A 159 -12.89 7.87 -9.38
CA ASN A 159 -13.15 8.25 -10.77
C ASN A 159 -13.68 9.69 -10.78
N PRO A 160 -12.80 10.69 -10.96
CA PRO A 160 -13.20 12.10 -10.94
C PRO A 160 -14.29 12.46 -11.97
N MET A 161 -14.43 11.64 -13.02
CA MET A 161 -15.36 11.83 -14.13
C MET A 161 -16.64 11.00 -14.01
N SER A 162 -16.85 10.31 -12.87
CA SER A 162 -18.09 9.56 -12.65
C SER A 162 -19.28 10.51 -12.55
N VAL A 163 -20.26 10.32 -13.44
CA VAL A 163 -21.58 10.98 -13.37
C VAL A 163 -22.53 10.23 -12.44
N ASP A 164 -22.13 9.05 -11.97
CA ASP A 164 -22.89 8.19 -11.07
C ASP A 164 -22.49 8.51 -9.61
N PRO A 165 -23.40 9.07 -8.80
CA PRO A 165 -23.16 9.33 -7.39
C PRO A 165 -22.87 8.08 -6.57
N ASP A 166 -23.36 6.91 -6.99
CA ASP A 166 -23.15 5.66 -6.27
C ASP A 166 -21.69 5.19 -6.43
N LEU A 167 -21.07 5.43 -7.60
CA LEU A 167 -19.64 5.17 -7.85
C LEU A 167 -18.70 6.14 -7.11
N LEU A 168 -19.19 7.29 -6.62
CA LEU A 168 -18.38 8.26 -5.87
C LEU A 168 -18.15 7.85 -4.41
N ASN A 169 -18.99 6.98 -3.84
CA ASN A 169 -18.93 6.61 -2.42
C ASN A 169 -18.81 5.09 -2.20
N GLU A 170 -18.54 4.33 -3.28
CA GLU A 170 -18.97 2.94 -3.42
C GLU A 170 -18.28 1.93 -2.48
N ASN A 171 -17.27 2.30 -1.69
CA ASN A 171 -16.54 1.32 -0.86
C ASN A 171 -16.08 1.85 0.52
N GLY A 172 -16.56 3.03 0.94
CA GLY A 172 -16.07 3.67 2.17
C GLY A 172 -14.62 4.17 2.02
N HIS A 173 -14.20 4.55 0.82
CA HIS A 173 -12.93 5.26 0.59
C HIS A 173 -13.20 6.76 0.46
N GLN A 174 -12.25 7.58 0.87
CA GLN A 174 -12.30 9.04 0.75
C GLN A 174 -10.96 9.54 0.22
N HIS A 175 -10.98 10.53 -0.66
CA HIS A 175 -9.85 11.01 -1.43
C HIS A 175 -9.70 12.52 -1.32
N ALA A 176 -8.45 12.98 -1.41
CA ALA A 176 -8.13 14.37 -1.72
C ALA A 176 -6.95 14.35 -2.68
N ILE A 177 -7.26 14.46 -3.98
CA ILE A 177 -6.31 14.21 -5.05
C ILE A 177 -6.26 15.35 -6.06
N ALA A 178 -5.09 15.46 -6.70
CA ALA A 178 -4.91 16.15 -7.97
C ALA A 178 -4.68 15.12 -9.07
N TYR A 179 -5.16 15.38 -10.28
CA TYR A 179 -5.04 14.45 -11.40
C TYR A 179 -4.81 15.16 -12.73
N VAL A 180 -4.32 14.39 -13.70
CA VAL A 180 -4.27 14.76 -15.11
C VAL A 180 -4.78 13.61 -15.98
N GLU A 181 -5.50 13.96 -17.05
CA GLU A 181 -6.09 13.04 -18.00
C GLU A 181 -6.08 13.63 -19.41
N GLY A 182 -6.56 12.88 -20.41
CA GLY A 182 -6.74 13.37 -21.78
C GLY A 182 -5.48 13.40 -22.66
N ASP A 183 -4.34 12.93 -22.16
CA ASP A 183 -3.09 12.76 -22.91
C ASP A 183 -2.54 11.34 -22.66
N THR A 184 -1.43 11.01 -23.33
CA THR A 184 -0.68 9.77 -23.12
C THR A 184 0.48 10.02 -22.17
N TYR A 185 0.54 9.24 -21.09
CA TYR A 185 1.54 9.39 -20.04
C TYR A 185 2.45 8.17 -19.96
N TYR A 186 3.74 8.40 -19.79
CA TYR A 186 4.77 7.35 -19.67
C TYR A 186 5.40 7.33 -18.28
N GLY A 187 4.80 8.02 -17.31
CA GLY A 187 5.30 8.08 -15.95
C GLY A 187 4.87 9.33 -15.19
N ALA A 188 5.20 9.35 -13.91
CA ALA A 188 4.94 10.44 -13.00
C ALA A 188 6.06 10.55 -11.96
N LYS A 189 6.34 11.78 -11.54
CA LYS A 189 7.24 12.11 -10.44
C LYS A 189 6.58 13.10 -9.51
N ALA A 190 6.76 12.91 -8.20
CA ALA A 190 6.46 13.95 -7.24
C ALA A 190 7.27 13.78 -5.95
N THR A 191 7.44 14.88 -5.22
CA THR A 191 8.00 14.90 -3.87
C THR A 191 6.87 15.13 -2.87
N MET A 192 6.68 14.22 -1.92
CA MET A 192 5.61 14.26 -0.92
C MET A 192 6.17 14.24 0.51
N ASN A 193 5.63 15.07 1.40
CA ASN A 193 6.02 15.00 2.81
C ASN A 193 5.42 13.78 3.51
N VAL A 194 6.15 13.26 4.48
CA VAL A 194 5.82 12.01 5.18
C VAL A 194 5.29 12.33 6.58
N TRP A 195 4.14 11.76 6.93
CA TRP A 195 3.47 11.93 8.21
C TRP A 195 3.07 10.59 8.81
N GLU A 196 2.78 10.58 10.11
CA GLU A 196 2.15 9.47 10.83
C GLU A 196 0.72 9.86 11.18
N PRO A 197 -0.23 9.76 10.23
CA PRO A 197 -1.63 10.07 10.50
C PRO A 197 -2.21 9.14 11.57
N LYS A 198 -3.11 9.69 12.38
CA LYS A 198 -3.89 8.91 13.35
C LYS A 198 -4.94 8.09 12.61
N ILE A 199 -4.98 6.78 12.88
CA ILE A 199 -6.01 5.87 12.37
C ILE A 199 -7.03 5.58 13.47
N GLN A 200 -8.33 5.65 13.16
CA GLN A 200 -9.40 5.36 14.12
C GLN A 200 -9.59 3.85 14.32
N GLN A 201 -9.77 3.09 13.24
CA GLN A 201 -10.02 1.66 13.30
C GLN A 201 -8.88 0.85 12.68
N ALA A 202 -8.58 -0.33 13.24
CA ALA A 202 -7.45 -1.14 12.77
C ALA A 202 -7.61 -1.64 11.33
N ASN A 203 -8.84 -1.74 10.82
CA ASN A 203 -9.17 -2.10 9.43
C ASN A 203 -9.23 -0.91 8.47
N GLU A 204 -8.96 0.30 8.96
CA GLU A 204 -8.78 1.50 8.12
C GLU A 204 -7.30 1.72 7.79
N PHE A 205 -7.04 2.61 6.84
CA PHE A 205 -5.70 3.07 6.51
C PHE A 205 -5.73 4.54 6.09
N SER A 206 -4.55 5.13 6.02
CA SER A 206 -4.32 6.44 5.42
C SER A 206 -3.04 6.40 4.60
N LEU A 207 -3.10 6.90 3.37
CA LEU A 207 -1.98 6.84 2.45
C LEU A 207 -1.78 8.15 1.70
N SER A 208 -0.58 8.31 1.16
CA SER A 208 -0.14 9.38 0.26
C SER A 208 0.59 8.72 -0.89
N GLN A 209 0.09 8.89 -2.11
CA GLN A 209 0.65 8.16 -3.25
C GLN A 209 0.48 8.88 -4.58
N LEU A 210 1.15 8.31 -5.58
CA LEU A 210 0.84 8.52 -6.99
C LEU A 210 0.21 7.26 -7.58
N TRP A 211 -0.67 7.45 -8.56
CA TRP A 211 -1.31 6.40 -9.35
C TRP A 211 -0.95 6.59 -10.83
N ILE A 212 -0.53 5.51 -11.47
CA ILE A 212 -0.34 5.40 -12.93
C ILE A 212 -1.46 4.51 -13.46
N LEU A 213 -2.39 5.08 -14.21
CA LEU A 213 -3.64 4.41 -14.58
C LEU A 213 -3.77 4.22 -16.09
N GLY A 214 -4.26 3.06 -16.51
CA GLY A 214 -4.59 2.76 -17.90
C GLY A 214 -5.79 1.83 -17.99
N GLY A 215 -6.59 1.98 -19.03
CA GLY A 215 -7.80 1.17 -19.24
C GLY A 215 -9.07 1.88 -18.80
N SER A 216 -10.10 1.10 -18.42
CA SER A 216 -11.44 1.64 -18.13
C SER A 216 -11.86 1.34 -16.70
N PHE A 217 -12.27 2.39 -15.99
CA PHE A 217 -12.88 2.27 -14.67
C PHE A 217 -14.04 1.29 -14.69
N GLY A 218 -13.98 0.32 -13.78
CA GLY A 218 -15.03 -0.65 -13.56
C GLY A 218 -15.15 -1.81 -14.54
N ALA A 219 -14.21 -1.93 -15.49
CA ALA A 219 -14.09 -3.09 -16.36
C ALA A 219 -12.68 -3.68 -16.27
N ASP A 220 -11.71 -3.02 -16.88
CA ASP A 220 -10.34 -3.52 -17.03
C ASP A 220 -9.36 -2.37 -16.78
N LEU A 221 -9.16 -2.06 -15.50
CA LEU A 221 -8.29 -0.98 -15.03
C LEU A 221 -6.95 -1.58 -14.60
N ASN A 222 -5.88 -1.05 -15.18
CA ASN A 222 -4.52 -1.31 -14.77
C ASN A 222 -4.04 -0.16 -13.89
N SER A 223 -3.31 -0.48 -12.84
CA SER A 223 -2.80 0.50 -11.90
C SER A 223 -1.41 0.11 -11.40
N ILE A 224 -0.51 1.10 -11.34
CA ILE A 224 0.72 1.07 -10.54
C ILE A 224 0.62 2.20 -9.52
N GLU A 225 0.78 1.86 -8.26
CA GLU A 225 0.64 2.76 -7.13
C GLU A 225 1.93 2.76 -6.31
N ALA A 226 2.39 3.94 -5.88
CA ALA A 226 3.59 4.07 -5.07
C ALA A 226 3.55 5.29 -4.14
N GLY A 227 3.98 5.11 -2.90
CA GLY A 227 3.94 6.17 -1.91
C GLY A 227 4.23 5.69 -0.49
N TRP A 228 3.66 6.37 0.51
CA TRP A 228 3.72 5.93 1.90
C TRP A 228 2.31 5.71 2.47
N GLN A 229 2.19 4.78 3.41
CA GLN A 229 0.92 4.51 4.08
C GLN A 229 1.10 4.15 5.55
N VAL A 230 0.03 4.37 6.33
CA VAL A 230 -0.18 3.79 7.66
C VAL A 230 -1.35 2.81 7.54
N SER A 231 -1.08 1.52 7.72
CA SER A 231 -2.07 0.45 7.56
C SER A 231 -1.90 -0.62 8.65
N PRO A 232 -2.64 -0.49 9.77
CA PRO A 232 -2.54 -1.42 10.89
C PRO A 232 -2.99 -2.83 10.51
N ASP A 233 -4.00 -2.98 9.66
CA ASP A 233 -4.45 -4.29 9.16
C ASP A 233 -3.30 -5.03 8.43
N LEU A 234 -2.55 -4.31 7.58
CA LEU A 234 -1.47 -4.91 6.78
C LEU A 234 -0.20 -5.18 7.59
N TYR A 235 0.21 -4.22 8.44
CA TYR A 235 1.53 -4.23 9.09
C TYR A 235 1.50 -4.55 10.59
N GLY A 236 0.36 -4.37 11.26
CA GLY A 236 0.19 -4.65 12.69
C GLY A 236 0.68 -3.54 13.60
N ASP A 237 0.99 -2.38 13.04
CA ASP A 237 1.40 -1.17 13.73
C ASP A 237 0.92 0.08 12.99
N ASN A 238 1.19 1.24 13.57
CA ASN A 238 0.83 2.54 13.00
C ASN A 238 2.05 3.24 12.37
N ASN A 239 3.14 2.52 12.08
CA ASN A 239 4.33 3.13 11.51
C ASN A 239 4.07 3.53 10.05
N THR A 240 4.56 4.70 9.64
CA THR A 240 4.51 5.13 8.25
C THR A 240 5.51 4.35 7.40
N ARG A 241 5.00 3.63 6.39
CA ARG A 241 5.78 2.65 5.62
C ARG A 241 5.73 2.97 4.13
N LEU A 242 6.89 2.86 3.46
CA LEU A 242 6.96 2.89 2.00
C LEU A 242 6.15 1.71 1.44
N PHE A 243 5.36 1.94 0.41
CA PHE A 243 4.66 0.85 -0.25
C PHE A 243 4.58 1.03 -1.77
N THR A 244 4.30 -0.08 -2.42
CA THR A 244 3.73 -0.11 -3.76
C THR A 244 2.52 -1.01 -3.79
N TYR A 245 1.64 -0.77 -4.75
CA TYR A 245 0.62 -1.70 -5.18
C TYR A 245 0.61 -1.72 -6.71
N TRP A 246 0.16 -2.82 -7.30
CA TRP A 246 -0.14 -2.85 -8.73
C TRP A 246 -1.31 -3.80 -8.97
N THR A 247 -2.06 -3.62 -10.04
CA THR A 247 -3.08 -4.57 -10.54
C THR A 247 -3.20 -4.44 -12.05
N SER A 248 -3.61 -5.52 -12.70
CA SER A 248 -3.88 -5.59 -14.13
C SER A 248 -5.34 -5.87 -14.46
N ASP A 249 -6.20 -5.99 -13.44
CA ASP A 249 -7.56 -6.52 -13.59
C ASP A 249 -8.53 -5.89 -12.59
N SER A 250 -8.47 -4.56 -12.41
CA SER A 250 -9.43 -3.83 -11.55
C SER A 250 -9.49 -4.35 -10.10
N TYR A 251 -8.37 -4.82 -9.54
CA TYR A 251 -8.28 -5.38 -8.18
C TYR A 251 -9.00 -6.72 -7.96
N GLU A 252 -9.39 -7.43 -9.02
CA GLU A 252 -10.19 -8.66 -8.91
C GLU A 252 -9.34 -9.87 -8.49
N ALA A 253 -8.34 -10.25 -9.29
CA ALA A 253 -7.55 -11.46 -9.08
C ALA A 253 -6.04 -11.23 -9.06
N THR A 254 -5.54 -10.18 -9.71
CA THR A 254 -4.12 -9.82 -9.79
C THR A 254 -3.75 -8.69 -8.83
N GLY A 255 -2.45 -8.56 -8.58
CA GLY A 255 -1.94 -7.48 -7.76
C GLY A 255 -1.88 -7.76 -6.26
N CYS A 256 -1.00 -7.02 -5.60
CA CYS A 256 -0.87 -6.99 -4.15
C CYS A 256 0.06 -5.85 -3.72
N TYR A 257 0.08 -5.61 -2.42
CA TYR A 257 1.07 -4.75 -1.77
C TYR A 257 2.48 -5.33 -1.84
N ASN A 258 3.46 -4.45 -2.12
CA ASN A 258 4.89 -4.71 -1.98
C ASN A 258 5.32 -5.99 -2.71
N LEU A 259 6.08 -6.85 -2.02
CA LEU A 259 6.55 -8.15 -2.51
C LEU A 259 5.68 -9.31 -2.00
N LEU A 260 4.42 -9.05 -1.61
CA LEU A 260 3.52 -10.09 -1.06
C LEU A 260 2.95 -11.03 -2.13
N CYS A 261 3.24 -10.77 -3.40
CA CYS A 261 2.93 -11.60 -4.54
C CYS A 261 3.97 -11.35 -5.64
N SER A 262 3.95 -12.19 -6.66
CA SER A 262 4.84 -12.10 -7.80
C SER A 262 4.41 -10.99 -8.75
N GLY A 263 5.35 -10.22 -9.32
CA GLY A 263 5.08 -9.23 -10.38
C GLY A 263 6.12 -8.12 -10.41
N PHE A 264 6.32 -7.45 -9.28
CA PHE A 264 7.38 -6.45 -9.13
C PHE A 264 8.74 -7.14 -8.92
N ILE A 265 9.72 -6.81 -9.76
CA ILE A 265 11.09 -7.30 -9.67
C ILE A 265 11.94 -6.22 -9.01
N GLN A 266 12.29 -6.41 -7.74
CA GLN A 266 13.21 -5.52 -7.04
C GLN A 266 14.66 -5.88 -7.39
N VAL A 267 15.50 -4.86 -7.56
CA VAL A 267 16.93 -5.00 -7.89
C VAL A 267 17.85 -4.30 -6.89
N ASN A 268 17.30 -3.40 -6.08
CA ASN A 268 18.05 -2.62 -5.10
C ASN A 268 18.17 -3.31 -3.74
N SER A 269 19.37 -3.24 -3.13
CA SER A 269 19.68 -3.78 -1.80
C SER A 269 19.48 -2.80 -0.64
N GLU A 270 19.22 -1.53 -0.93
CA GLU A 270 19.24 -0.43 0.04
C GLU A 270 17.87 -0.10 0.60
N ILE A 271 16.78 -0.28 -0.13
CA ILE A 271 15.42 0.11 0.29
C ILE A 271 14.50 -1.10 0.29
N ALA A 272 13.79 -1.33 1.40
CA ALA A 272 12.89 -2.46 1.59
C ALA A 272 11.43 -2.03 1.48
N MET A 273 10.67 -2.63 0.55
CA MET A 273 9.23 -2.35 0.45
C MET A 273 8.50 -2.76 1.73
N GLY A 274 7.59 -1.91 2.18
CA GLY A 274 6.84 -2.11 3.41
C GLY A 274 7.59 -1.78 4.70
N ALA A 275 8.84 -1.29 4.67
CA ALA A 275 9.58 -0.91 5.88
C ALA A 275 9.38 0.56 6.28
N THR A 276 9.53 0.83 7.58
CA THR A 276 9.27 2.14 8.21
C THR A 276 10.16 3.24 7.66
N ILE A 277 9.55 4.34 7.22
CA ILE A 277 10.22 5.57 6.81
C ILE A 277 10.56 6.38 8.07
N TYR A 278 11.79 6.89 8.14
CA TYR A 278 12.21 7.74 9.25
C TYR A 278 13.32 8.72 8.80
N PRO A 279 13.32 9.98 9.29
CA PRO A 279 12.32 10.63 10.15
C PRO A 279 11.01 11.01 9.43
N ILE A 280 9.99 11.39 10.22
CA ILE A 280 8.67 11.89 9.77
C ILE A 280 8.48 13.37 10.12
N SER A 281 7.62 14.06 9.36
CA SER A 281 7.29 15.47 9.54
C SER A 281 6.55 15.74 10.85
N LYS A 282 6.63 16.98 11.34
CA LYS A 282 5.94 17.44 12.56
C LYS A 282 5.21 18.75 12.33
N TYR A 283 4.03 18.90 12.94
CA TYR A 283 3.25 20.13 12.86
C TYR A 283 4.04 21.33 13.41
N GLY A 284 4.20 22.36 12.60
CA GLY A 284 5.00 23.55 12.92
C GLY A 284 6.50 23.30 13.12
N GLY A 285 7.00 22.10 12.75
CA GLY A 285 8.37 21.68 12.97
C GLY A 285 9.07 21.21 11.69
N SER A 286 10.13 20.41 11.87
CA SER A 286 10.88 19.84 10.74
C SER A 286 9.97 19.06 9.79
N GLN A 287 10.12 19.35 8.50
CA GLN A 287 9.43 18.65 7.41
C GLN A 287 10.39 17.67 6.76
N TYR A 288 9.89 16.49 6.42
CA TYR A 288 10.65 15.42 5.77
C TYR A 288 9.84 14.88 4.62
N ASP A 289 10.45 14.77 3.44
CA ASP A 289 9.80 14.33 2.22
C ASP A 289 10.55 13.20 1.53
N ILE A 290 9.81 12.48 0.69
CA ILE A 290 10.33 11.46 -0.20
C ILE A 290 9.96 11.85 -1.63
N SER A 291 10.82 11.53 -2.57
CA SER A 291 10.50 11.65 -4.00
C SER A 291 10.28 10.27 -4.58
N ILE A 292 9.20 10.10 -5.34
CA ILE A 292 8.90 8.87 -6.07
C ILE A 292 8.83 9.23 -7.55
N LEU A 293 9.49 8.41 -8.37
CA LEU A 293 9.39 8.45 -9.83
C LEU A 293 9.01 7.05 -10.30
N VAL A 294 7.93 6.95 -11.07
CA VAL A 294 7.56 5.75 -11.82
C VAL A 294 7.54 6.11 -13.29
N TRP A 295 8.22 5.34 -14.14
CA TRP A 295 8.26 5.62 -15.58
C TRP A 295 8.43 4.36 -16.41
N LYS A 296 7.97 4.41 -17.65
CA LYS A 296 8.14 3.35 -18.63
C LYS A 296 9.45 3.56 -19.39
N ASP A 297 10.34 2.56 -19.35
CA ASP A 297 11.57 2.58 -20.14
C ASP A 297 11.24 2.53 -21.64
N PRO A 298 11.64 3.53 -22.45
CA PRO A 298 11.30 3.57 -23.87
C PRO A 298 11.94 2.44 -24.70
N LYS A 299 12.98 1.78 -24.19
CA LYS A 299 13.66 0.70 -24.91
C LYS A 299 13.06 -0.68 -24.62
N GLU A 300 12.96 -1.01 -23.35
CA GLU A 300 12.57 -2.35 -22.90
C GLU A 300 11.07 -2.41 -22.49
N GLY A 301 10.40 -1.27 -22.40
CA GLY A 301 8.98 -1.15 -22.10
C GLY A 301 8.59 -1.37 -20.64
N HIS A 302 9.52 -1.74 -19.77
CA HIS A 302 9.24 -2.01 -18.35
C HIS A 302 8.96 -0.73 -17.57
N TRP A 303 8.05 -0.80 -16.60
CA TRP A 303 7.78 0.30 -15.68
C TRP A 303 8.75 0.24 -14.51
N TRP A 304 9.67 1.19 -14.42
CA TRP A 304 10.64 1.31 -13.35
C TRP A 304 10.14 2.22 -12.24
N MET A 305 10.56 1.91 -11.01
CA MET A 305 10.34 2.75 -9.83
C MET A 305 11.67 3.22 -9.25
N GLN A 306 11.74 4.51 -8.89
CA GLN A 306 12.82 5.12 -8.16
C GLN A 306 12.32 5.79 -6.88
N PHE A 307 13.10 5.64 -5.80
CA PHE A 307 12.93 6.32 -4.52
C PHE A 307 14.05 7.34 -4.30
N GLY A 308 13.69 8.55 -3.91
CA GLY A 308 14.60 9.68 -3.78
C GLY A 308 15.32 10.01 -5.10
N ASN A 309 16.55 10.51 -5.00
CA ASN A 309 17.32 11.01 -6.14
C ASN A 309 18.33 9.97 -6.69
N GLY A 310 18.17 8.69 -6.37
CA GLY A 310 19.13 7.70 -6.87
C GLY A 310 18.87 6.22 -6.55
N TYR A 311 17.84 5.88 -5.78
CA TYR A 311 17.53 4.47 -5.51
C TYR A 311 16.54 3.94 -6.55
N VAL A 312 17.04 3.48 -7.69
CA VAL A 312 16.23 2.70 -8.65
C VAL A 312 15.89 1.36 -8.00
N LEU A 313 14.64 1.18 -7.60
CA LEU A 313 14.21 0.07 -6.76
C LEU A 313 14.02 -1.22 -7.54
N GLY A 314 13.37 -1.12 -8.70
CA GLY A 314 12.90 -2.29 -9.44
C GLY A 314 11.92 -1.89 -10.54
N TYR A 315 11.30 -2.90 -11.15
CA TYR A 315 10.37 -2.69 -12.25
C TYR A 315 9.24 -3.71 -12.30
N TRP A 316 8.15 -3.31 -12.95
CA TRP A 316 7.09 -4.18 -13.43
C TRP A 316 7.30 -4.42 -14.93
N PRO A 317 7.46 -5.69 -15.36
CA PRO A 317 7.43 -6.04 -16.77
C PRO A 317 6.11 -5.63 -17.43
N SER A 318 6.18 -5.06 -18.64
CA SER A 318 5.01 -4.53 -19.36
C SER A 318 3.93 -5.59 -19.62
N PHE A 319 4.34 -6.83 -19.92
CA PHE A 319 3.41 -7.93 -20.21
C PHE A 319 2.46 -8.27 -19.05
N LEU A 320 2.71 -7.75 -17.84
CA LEU A 320 1.79 -7.89 -16.72
C LEU A 320 0.49 -7.12 -16.93
N PHE A 321 0.47 -6.16 -17.86
CA PHE A 321 -0.60 -5.19 -18.04
C PHE A 321 -1.24 -5.35 -19.42
N SER A 322 -2.53 -5.03 -19.52
CA SER A 322 -3.29 -4.99 -20.77
C SER A 322 -3.27 -3.61 -21.44
N TYR A 323 -3.23 -2.54 -20.65
CA TYR A 323 -3.21 -1.14 -21.13
C TYR A 323 -1.90 -0.43 -20.80
N LEU A 324 -1.39 -0.61 -19.57
CA LEU A 324 -0.08 -0.07 -19.21
C LEU A 324 1.06 -0.77 -19.98
N GLU A 325 0.79 -1.84 -20.74
CA GLU A 325 1.75 -2.36 -21.72
C GLU A 325 2.16 -1.28 -22.73
N ASP A 326 1.23 -0.41 -23.12
CA ASP A 326 1.47 0.70 -24.05
C ASP A 326 1.79 2.00 -23.30
N SER A 327 0.86 2.47 -22.47
CA SER A 327 0.94 3.78 -21.80
C SER A 327 -0.15 3.97 -20.75
N ALA A 328 0.00 4.98 -19.90
CA ALA A 328 -1.06 5.45 -19.02
C ALA A 328 -1.93 6.52 -19.70
N THR A 329 -3.20 6.59 -19.29
CA THR A 329 -4.19 7.56 -19.76
C THR A 329 -4.58 8.57 -18.69
N MET A 330 -4.23 8.28 -17.44
CA MET A 330 -4.50 9.14 -16.29
C MET A 330 -3.40 8.98 -15.24
N ILE A 331 -3.05 10.09 -14.60
CA ILE A 331 -2.11 10.12 -13.47
C ILE A 331 -2.80 10.86 -12.33
N GLU A 332 -2.73 10.28 -11.13
CA GLU A 332 -3.26 10.91 -9.92
C GLU A 332 -2.17 11.03 -8.85
N TRP A 333 -2.32 12.01 -7.97
CA TRP A 333 -1.49 12.22 -6.79
C TRP A 333 -2.37 12.67 -5.63
N GLY A 334 -2.09 12.24 -4.41
CA GLY A 334 -2.82 12.72 -3.25
C GLY A 334 -3.00 11.67 -2.17
N GLY A 335 -4.05 11.87 -1.37
CA GLY A 335 -4.38 11.03 -0.23
C GLY A 335 -5.61 10.17 -0.45
N GLU A 336 -5.62 9.02 0.22
CA GLU A 336 -6.76 8.11 0.32
C GLU A 336 -6.86 7.62 1.77
N VAL A 337 -8.09 7.52 2.27
CA VAL A 337 -8.39 6.91 3.58
C VAL A 337 -9.59 5.99 3.46
N VAL A 338 -9.72 5.05 4.40
CA VAL A 338 -10.96 4.28 4.56
C VAL A 338 -11.81 4.92 5.66
N ASN A 339 -13.03 5.29 5.30
CA ASN A 339 -14.12 5.61 6.19
C ASN A 339 -14.98 4.35 6.42
N SER A 340 -14.79 3.68 7.56
CA SER A 340 -15.55 2.47 7.90
C SER A 340 -16.88 2.73 8.62
N GLU A 341 -17.18 4.00 8.94
CA GLU A 341 -18.36 4.46 9.68
C GLU A 341 -18.75 3.56 10.87
N PRO A 342 -17.80 3.23 11.77
CA PRO A 342 -17.99 2.18 12.77
C PRO A 342 -19.16 2.47 13.72
N ASP A 343 -19.45 3.74 13.96
CA ASP A 343 -20.51 4.23 14.83
C ASP A 343 -21.66 4.92 14.05
N GLY A 344 -21.71 4.76 12.72
CA GLY A 344 -22.64 5.49 11.83
C GLY A 344 -22.29 6.97 11.63
N GLU A 345 -21.08 7.36 12.05
CA GLU A 345 -20.48 8.69 11.88
C GLU A 345 -19.25 8.57 10.97
N HIS A 346 -18.86 9.66 10.31
CA HIS A 346 -17.65 9.66 9.49
C HIS A 346 -16.41 9.29 10.33
N THR A 347 -15.41 8.65 9.70
CA THR A 347 -14.15 8.31 10.37
C THR A 347 -13.38 9.56 10.80
N SER A 348 -12.71 9.46 11.95
CA SER A 348 -11.70 10.39 12.47
C SER A 348 -10.27 9.98 12.08
N THR A 349 -10.13 9.04 11.15
CA THR A 349 -8.84 8.74 10.51
C THR A 349 -8.33 9.97 9.78
N ALA A 350 -7.12 10.39 10.10
CA ALA A 350 -6.50 11.56 9.50
C ALA A 350 -5.96 11.24 8.10
N MET A 351 -6.14 12.15 7.14
CA MET A 351 -5.46 12.08 5.84
C MET A 351 -4.22 12.99 5.86
N GLY A 352 -3.08 12.46 5.42
CA GLY A 352 -1.83 13.22 5.39
C GLY A 352 -1.37 13.63 6.79
N SER A 353 -1.30 14.93 7.05
CA SER A 353 -0.96 15.48 8.37
C SER A 353 -2.15 15.52 9.33
N GLY A 354 -3.37 15.28 8.85
CA GLY A 354 -4.61 15.49 9.61
C GLY A 354 -5.10 16.94 9.62
N HIS A 355 -4.46 17.83 8.85
CA HIS A 355 -4.80 19.24 8.76
C HIS A 355 -5.24 19.62 7.35
N PHE A 356 -6.13 20.60 7.26
CA PHE A 356 -6.64 21.09 5.97
C PHE A 356 -5.55 21.81 5.17
N PRO A 357 -5.65 21.78 3.83
CA PRO A 357 -4.64 22.35 2.93
C PRO A 357 -4.42 23.85 3.14
N GLY A 358 -5.44 24.59 3.58
CA GLY A 358 -5.35 26.03 3.87
C GLY A 358 -4.36 26.40 4.98
N GLU A 359 -3.88 25.43 5.78
CA GLU A 359 -2.82 25.68 6.77
C GLU A 359 -1.41 25.79 6.17
N GLY A 360 -1.20 25.27 4.96
CA GLY A 360 0.04 25.44 4.18
C GLY A 360 1.28 24.73 4.74
N PHE A 361 2.45 25.18 4.30
CA PHE A 361 3.74 24.55 4.60
C PHE A 361 4.02 24.44 6.11
N GLY A 362 4.54 23.28 6.52
CA GLY A 362 4.85 23.00 7.92
C GLY A 362 3.69 22.41 8.71
N LYS A 363 2.47 22.42 8.15
CA LYS A 363 1.24 22.03 8.83
C LYS A 363 0.39 21.07 8.00
N ALA A 364 0.14 21.39 6.74
CA ALA A 364 -0.57 20.54 5.80
C ALA A 364 0.36 19.53 5.11
N SER A 365 -0.23 18.43 4.65
CA SER A 365 0.45 17.54 3.71
C SER A 365 0.54 18.17 2.32
N TYR A 366 1.59 17.85 1.58
CA TYR A 366 1.82 18.41 0.25
C TYR A 366 2.46 17.41 -0.70
N PHE A 367 2.20 17.67 -1.98
CA PHE A 367 3.03 17.22 -3.09
C PHE A 367 3.64 18.45 -3.76
N ARG A 368 4.92 18.39 -4.09
CA ARG A 368 5.66 19.43 -4.83
C ARG A 368 6.51 18.79 -5.93
N ASN A 369 7.02 19.60 -6.84
CA ASN A 369 7.75 19.13 -8.02
C ASN A 369 6.97 18.05 -8.76
N VAL A 370 5.66 18.25 -8.90
CA VAL A 370 4.79 17.31 -9.60
C VAL A 370 5.08 17.40 -11.09
N GLN A 371 5.40 16.25 -11.70
CA GLN A 371 5.80 16.14 -13.10
C GLN A 371 5.23 14.85 -13.69
N ILE A 372 5.01 14.86 -15.00
CA ILE A 372 4.71 13.68 -15.80
C ILE A 372 5.86 13.37 -16.74
N VAL A 373 5.95 12.11 -17.18
CA VAL A 373 6.88 11.68 -18.23
C VAL A 373 6.12 11.62 -19.55
N ASP A 374 6.59 12.35 -20.55
CA ASP A 374 6.00 12.38 -21.88
C ASP A 374 6.53 11.27 -22.82
N GLY A 375 5.98 11.18 -24.02
CA GLY A 375 6.37 10.17 -25.01
C GLY A 375 7.79 10.34 -25.59
N SER A 376 8.45 11.46 -25.33
CA SER A 376 9.87 11.67 -25.62
C SER A 376 10.76 11.35 -24.42
N ASN A 377 10.19 10.73 -23.38
CA ASN A 377 10.86 10.39 -22.12
C ASN A 377 11.41 11.64 -21.39
N ASN A 378 10.67 12.76 -21.45
CA ASN A 378 11.01 13.96 -20.69
C ASN A 378 10.08 14.16 -19.48
N LEU A 379 10.66 14.57 -18.35
CA LEU A 379 9.95 15.10 -17.20
C LEU A 379 9.52 16.54 -17.48
N ARG A 380 8.21 16.76 -17.53
CA ARG A 380 7.59 18.08 -17.66
C ARG A 380 6.54 18.31 -16.58
N PRO A 381 6.36 19.55 -16.12
CA PRO A 381 5.20 19.86 -15.29
C PRO A 381 3.90 19.59 -16.06
N PRO A 382 2.83 19.14 -15.38
CA PRO A 382 1.50 19.09 -15.98
C PRO A 382 1.01 20.51 -16.28
N SER A 383 0.26 20.67 -17.38
CA SER A 383 -0.25 21.99 -17.81
C SER A 383 -1.23 22.59 -16.79
N GLU A 384 -2.14 21.77 -16.27
CA GLU A 384 -3.13 22.11 -15.26
C GLU A 384 -3.42 20.87 -14.39
N PHE A 385 -3.98 21.07 -13.20
CA PHE A 385 -4.49 20.00 -12.35
C PHE A 385 -6.02 19.98 -12.36
N GLY A 386 -6.61 18.81 -12.59
CA GLY A 386 -7.91 18.52 -12.02
C GLY A 386 -7.76 18.24 -10.53
N THR A 387 -8.78 18.53 -9.72
CA THR A 387 -8.83 18.17 -8.30
C THR A 387 -10.10 17.41 -7.98
N PHE A 388 -10.03 16.46 -7.06
CA PHE A 388 -11.18 15.67 -6.62
C PHE A 388 -11.15 15.38 -5.12
N THR A 389 -12.32 15.51 -4.49
CA THR A 389 -12.65 15.07 -3.12
C THR A 389 -14.14 14.77 -3.08
N GLU A 390 -14.54 13.72 -2.35
CA GLU A 390 -15.95 13.39 -2.13
C GLU A 390 -16.63 14.45 -1.24
N GLN A 391 -15.93 14.89 -0.19
CA GLN A 391 -16.45 15.87 0.76
C GLN A 391 -15.32 16.76 1.31
N SER A 392 -15.23 17.98 0.76
CA SER A 392 -14.19 18.96 1.12
C SER A 392 -14.20 19.39 2.59
N SER A 393 -15.33 19.22 3.29
CA SER A 393 -15.39 19.49 4.73
C SER A 393 -14.75 18.39 5.60
N CYS A 394 -14.43 17.22 5.03
CA CYS A 394 -13.74 16.11 5.69
C CYS A 394 -12.26 16.08 5.32
N TYR A 395 -11.98 16.10 4.01
CA TYR A 395 -10.66 16.14 3.42
C TYR A 395 -10.68 17.02 2.18
N ASP A 396 -9.67 17.86 2.00
CA ASP A 396 -9.66 18.85 0.93
C ASP A 396 -8.32 18.90 0.22
N VAL A 397 -8.31 19.49 -0.96
CA VAL A 397 -7.14 19.68 -1.81
C VAL A 397 -7.10 21.11 -2.34
N GLN A 398 -5.94 21.74 -2.26
CA GLN A 398 -5.74 23.10 -2.75
C GLN A 398 -4.45 23.18 -3.56
N THR A 399 -4.60 23.47 -4.85
CA THR A 399 -3.47 23.63 -5.77
C THR A 399 -2.77 24.96 -5.58
N GLY A 400 -1.47 24.97 -5.83
CA GLY A 400 -0.66 26.18 -5.92
C GLY A 400 0.30 26.09 -7.11
N ASP A 401 0.74 27.25 -7.57
CA ASP A 401 1.70 27.41 -8.65
C ASP A 401 2.86 28.29 -8.16
N GLY A 402 4.07 27.93 -8.57
CA GLY A 402 5.19 28.87 -8.62
C GLY A 402 6.33 28.62 -7.64
N GLY A 403 7.40 29.41 -7.84
CA GLY A 403 8.62 29.37 -7.04
C GLY A 403 9.40 28.06 -7.14
N HIS A 404 10.18 27.76 -6.09
CA HIS A 404 11.05 26.57 -6.02
C HIS A 404 10.27 25.25 -5.82
N TRP A 405 8.95 25.31 -5.72
CA TRP A 405 8.07 24.17 -5.49
C TRP A 405 7.53 23.56 -6.79
N GLY A 406 7.75 24.23 -7.92
CA GLY A 406 7.18 23.84 -9.20
C GLY A 406 5.64 23.84 -9.13
N HIS A 407 5.02 22.88 -9.81
CA HIS A 407 3.61 22.56 -9.60
C HIS A 407 3.46 21.79 -8.28
N TYR A 408 2.58 22.27 -7.41
CA TYR A 408 2.38 21.69 -6.09
C TYR A 408 0.91 21.79 -5.64
N PHE A 409 0.55 21.02 -4.65
CA PHE A 409 -0.73 21.15 -3.96
C PHE A 409 -0.59 20.74 -2.50
N TYR A 410 -1.42 21.35 -1.65
CA TYR A 410 -1.66 20.85 -0.31
C TYR A 410 -2.89 19.96 -0.31
N TYR A 411 -2.92 18.97 0.56
CA TYR A 411 -4.07 18.10 0.74
C TYR A 411 -4.17 17.59 2.18
N GLY A 412 -5.34 17.05 2.52
CA GLY A 412 -5.56 16.32 3.76
C GLY A 412 -6.74 16.87 4.55
N GLY A 413 -6.84 16.41 5.79
CA GLY A 413 -7.91 16.80 6.69
C GLY A 413 -8.03 15.83 7.87
N PRO A 414 -8.76 16.22 8.92
CA PRO A 414 -8.90 15.42 10.13
C PRO A 414 -9.92 14.28 10.00
N GLY A 415 -10.66 14.21 8.89
CA GLY A 415 -11.87 13.40 8.79
C GLY A 415 -12.98 14.05 9.61
N ARG A 416 -13.53 13.31 10.57
CA ARG A 416 -14.67 13.74 11.38
C ARG A 416 -14.40 15.04 12.14
N ASN A 417 -15.25 16.03 11.94
CA ASN A 417 -15.21 17.34 12.59
C ASN A 417 -16.61 17.99 12.59
N SER A 418 -16.77 19.20 13.14
CA SER A 418 -18.09 19.85 13.23
C SER A 418 -18.78 20.12 11.88
N ASN A 419 -18.02 20.18 10.78
CA ASN A 419 -18.52 20.38 9.42
C ASN A 419 -18.55 19.06 8.61
N CYS A 420 -18.10 17.95 9.20
CA CYS A 420 -18.09 16.60 8.65
C CYS A 420 -18.40 15.62 9.80
N PRO A 421 -19.68 15.49 10.20
CA PRO A 421 -20.08 14.73 11.38
C PRO A 421 -19.90 13.22 11.25
#